data_AF-A0A2X3CNI7-F1
#
_entry.id   AF-A0A2X3CNI7-F1
#
_cell.length_a   1.000
_cell.length_b   1.000
_cell.length_c   1.000
_cell.angle_alpha   90.00
_cell.angle_beta   90.00
_cell.angle_gamma   90.00
#
_symmetry.space_group_name_H-M   'P 1'
#
loop_
_entity.id
_entity.type
_entity.pdbx_description
1 polymer ?
#
loop_
_entity_poly.entity_id
_entity_poly.type
_entity_poly.pdbx_seq_one_letter_code
_entity_poly.pdbx_strand_id
1 'polypeptide(L)'
;MEQHGEELAQLETLEQGKSIAISRAFEVGCTLNWMRYTAGLTTKISGRTLDVSIPFPQGARYQAWTKKEPVGVVAGIVPWNFPLMIGMWKVMPALAAGCSIVIKPSETTPLTLLRVAELATQAGVPDGVFNVVTGSGAGCGAALTAHPQVAKVSFTGSTATGKQIARVAADRLTRVTLELGGKNPAIVLKDADPQWVIEGLMTGSFLNQGQVCAASSRIYIEAPLFDTLVSGFEQAVKSLQVGPGMQETAQINPVVSRAHCDKVAAYLEEARQQKAELISGSAGPDAGGYYIPPTLVVNPDAGLRLSREEVFWPGGEPGASGRWRGGAAPGQRQRFLV
;
A
#
# COMPACT_ATOMS: atom_id res chain seq x y z
N MET A 1 -20.67 -7.62 7.06
CA MET A 1 -19.58 -6.62 7.01
C MET A 1 -19.98 -5.33 7.70
N GLU A 2 -20.89 -4.50 7.15
CA GLU A 2 -21.25 -3.21 7.77
C GLU A 2 -21.80 -3.35 9.20
N GLN A 3 -22.67 -4.33 9.44
CA GLN A 3 -23.18 -4.67 10.77
C GLN A 3 -22.08 -5.04 11.80
N HIS A 4 -20.91 -5.47 11.32
CA HIS A 4 -19.75 -5.87 12.12
C HIS A 4 -18.59 -4.86 11.96
N GLY A 5 -18.87 -3.64 11.49
CA GLY A 5 -17.84 -2.68 11.13
C GLY A 5 -16.92 -2.31 12.29
N GLU A 6 -17.47 -2.04 13.47
CA GLU A 6 -16.66 -1.71 14.65
C GLU A 6 -15.80 -2.89 15.12
N GLU A 7 -16.37 -4.09 15.14
CA GLU A 7 -15.65 -5.33 15.47
C GLU A 7 -14.44 -5.54 14.56
N LEU A 8 -14.64 -5.39 13.24
CA LEU A 8 -13.59 -5.49 12.25
C LEU A 8 -12.52 -4.41 12.44
N ALA A 9 -12.92 -3.16 12.71
CA ALA A 9 -11.98 -2.07 12.94
C ALA A 9 -11.12 -2.30 14.19
N GLN A 10 -11.71 -2.82 15.27
CA GLN A 10 -10.98 -3.16 16.50
C GLN A 10 -10.01 -4.32 16.27
N LEU A 11 -10.44 -5.39 15.59
CA LEU A 11 -9.55 -6.50 15.22
C LEU A 11 -8.33 -6.00 14.43
N GLU A 12 -8.58 -5.16 13.44
CA GLU A 12 -7.57 -4.57 12.57
C GLU A 12 -6.56 -3.70 13.35
N THR A 13 -7.04 -2.88 14.28
CA THR A 13 -6.19 -2.08 15.18
C THR A 13 -5.39 -2.95 16.14
N LEU A 14 -6.00 -4.00 16.70
CA LEU A 14 -5.33 -4.88 17.67
C LEU A 14 -4.26 -5.76 17.01
N GLU A 15 -4.49 -6.22 15.78
CA GLU A 15 -3.52 -7.07 15.08
C GLU A 15 -2.41 -6.28 14.38
N GLN A 16 -2.75 -5.14 13.76
CA GLN A 16 -1.79 -4.40 12.94
C GLN A 16 -1.13 -3.25 13.71
N GLY A 17 -1.83 -2.65 14.68
CA GLY A 17 -1.33 -1.55 15.53
C GLY A 17 -1.83 -0.15 15.14
N LYS A 18 -2.42 0.03 13.95
CA LYS A 18 -2.93 1.34 13.47
C LYS A 18 -4.00 1.95 14.36
N SER A 19 -4.14 3.27 14.25
CA SER A 19 -5.24 4.02 14.86
C SER A 19 -6.61 3.42 14.54
N ILE A 20 -7.46 3.31 15.55
CA ILE A 20 -8.85 2.88 15.41
C ILE A 20 -9.64 3.78 14.44
N ALA A 21 -9.30 5.07 14.35
CA ALA A 21 -9.90 5.98 13.39
C ALA A 21 -9.54 5.60 11.94
N ILE A 22 -8.28 5.20 11.69
CA ILE A 22 -7.84 4.71 10.38
C ILE A 22 -8.53 3.38 10.06
N SER A 23 -8.63 2.46 11.02
CA SER A 23 -9.34 1.19 10.82
C SER A 23 -10.82 1.40 10.48
N ARG A 24 -11.52 2.29 11.19
CA ARG A 24 -12.92 2.62 10.88
C ARG A 24 -13.07 3.25 9.49
N ALA A 25 -12.26 4.26 9.19
CA ALA A 25 -12.43 5.05 7.97
C ALA A 25 -11.93 4.34 6.71
N PHE A 26 -10.70 3.81 6.75
CA PHE A 26 -10.05 3.22 5.58
C PHE A 26 -10.34 1.72 5.49
N GLU A 27 -10.02 0.96 6.53
CA GLU A 27 -10.12 -0.51 6.47
C GLU A 27 -11.55 -0.96 6.30
N VAL A 28 -12.46 -0.42 7.10
CA VAL A 28 -13.88 -0.78 7.03
C VAL A 28 -14.61 0.10 6.03
N GLY A 29 -14.54 1.42 6.18
CA GLY A 29 -15.29 2.38 5.35
C GLY A 29 -14.98 2.25 3.84
N CYS A 30 -13.71 2.33 3.45
CA CYS A 30 -13.33 2.19 2.03
C CYS A 30 -13.61 0.77 1.50
N THR A 31 -13.43 -0.27 2.32
CA THR A 31 -13.78 -1.65 1.93
C THR A 31 -15.26 -1.80 1.63
N LEU A 32 -16.15 -1.28 2.48
CA LEU A 32 -17.59 -1.35 2.24
C LEU A 32 -17.99 -0.65 0.93
N ASN A 33 -17.41 0.52 0.67
CA ASN A 33 -17.62 1.24 -0.58
C ASN A 33 -17.11 0.44 -1.78
N TRP A 34 -15.92 -0.15 -1.68
CA TRP A 34 -15.34 -1.00 -2.72
C TRP A 34 -16.21 -2.23 -2.99
N MET A 35 -16.73 -2.88 -1.95
CA MET A 35 -17.62 -4.03 -2.07
C MET A 35 -18.90 -3.67 -2.83
N ARG A 36 -19.56 -2.58 -2.44
CA ARG A 36 -20.79 -2.09 -3.09
C ARG A 36 -20.54 -1.72 -4.55
N TYR A 37 -19.48 -0.97 -4.81
CA TYR A 37 -19.08 -0.58 -6.15
C TYR A 37 -18.86 -1.81 -7.05
N THR A 38 -18.06 -2.76 -6.56
CA THR A 38 -17.69 -3.96 -7.31
C THR A 38 -18.87 -4.92 -7.52
N ALA A 39 -19.76 -5.04 -6.53
CA ALA A 39 -21.01 -5.77 -6.70
C ALA A 39 -21.86 -5.17 -7.84
N GLY A 40 -21.88 -3.84 -7.97
CA GLY A 40 -22.52 -3.13 -9.07
C GLY A 40 -21.92 -3.43 -10.45
N LEU A 41 -20.69 -3.93 -10.54
CA LEU A 41 -20.04 -4.27 -11.82
C LEU A 41 -20.46 -5.64 -12.38
N THR A 42 -20.97 -6.55 -11.54
CA THR A 42 -21.32 -7.94 -11.92
C THR A 42 -22.23 -8.03 -13.15
N THR A 43 -23.20 -7.12 -13.28
CA THR A 43 -24.16 -7.06 -14.41
C THR A 43 -23.71 -6.18 -15.57
N LYS A 44 -22.49 -5.62 -15.50
CA LYS A 44 -21.97 -4.63 -16.46
C LYS A 44 -20.73 -5.12 -17.22
N ILE A 45 -20.32 -6.37 -16.99
CA ILE A 45 -19.21 -6.99 -17.72
C ILE A 45 -19.70 -7.38 -19.12
N SER A 46 -19.38 -6.55 -20.11
CA SER A 46 -19.74 -6.79 -21.51
C SER A 46 -18.52 -7.05 -22.41
N GLY A 47 -18.75 -7.88 -23.42
CA GLY A 47 -17.87 -8.01 -24.58
C GLY A 47 -18.14 -6.92 -25.62
N ARG A 48 -17.65 -7.14 -26.85
CA ARG A 48 -17.84 -6.22 -27.98
C ARG A 48 -18.25 -7.00 -29.21
N THR A 49 -19.17 -6.48 -30.01
CA THR A 49 -19.37 -6.91 -31.40
C THR A 49 -18.39 -6.16 -32.31
N LEU A 50 -17.89 -6.81 -33.34
CA LEU A 50 -16.85 -6.28 -34.23
C LEU A 50 -17.30 -6.44 -35.67
N ASP A 51 -17.14 -5.37 -36.45
CA ASP A 51 -17.22 -5.43 -37.90
C ASP A 51 -15.85 -5.82 -38.44
N VAL A 52 -15.75 -6.99 -39.07
CA VAL A 52 -14.47 -7.58 -39.49
C VAL A 52 -14.37 -7.63 -41.00
N SER A 53 -13.33 -6.97 -41.51
CA SER A 53 -13.04 -6.89 -42.94
C SER A 53 -12.30 -8.14 -43.45
N ILE A 54 -12.91 -9.32 -43.30
CA ILE A 54 -12.35 -10.58 -43.81
C ILE A 54 -12.86 -10.78 -45.25
N PRO A 55 -11.99 -10.68 -46.28
CA PRO A 55 -12.43 -10.61 -47.67
C PRO A 55 -12.62 -12.00 -48.33
N PHE A 56 -12.28 -13.10 -47.64
CA PHE A 56 -12.33 -14.44 -48.19
C PHE A 56 -13.20 -15.38 -47.34
N PRO A 57 -14.04 -16.24 -47.95
CA PRO A 57 -14.35 -16.27 -49.37
C PRO A 57 -15.14 -15.01 -49.79
N GLN A 58 -15.05 -14.66 -51.08
CA GLN A 58 -15.71 -13.48 -51.62
C GLN A 58 -17.22 -13.55 -51.36
N GLY A 59 -17.81 -12.46 -50.85
CA GLY A 59 -19.24 -12.40 -50.53
C GLY A 59 -19.60 -12.90 -49.13
N ALA A 60 -18.66 -13.44 -48.35
CA ALA A 60 -18.92 -13.86 -46.98
C ALA A 60 -19.35 -12.69 -46.08
N ARG A 61 -20.14 -13.01 -45.06
CA ARG A 61 -20.54 -12.11 -43.97
C ARG A 61 -20.17 -12.78 -42.67
N TYR A 62 -19.34 -12.11 -41.89
CA TYR A 62 -18.83 -12.62 -40.63
C TYR A 62 -19.49 -11.88 -39.47
N GLN A 63 -19.94 -12.64 -38.47
CA GLN A 63 -20.34 -12.09 -37.18
C GLN A 63 -19.21 -12.35 -36.19
N ALA A 64 -18.56 -11.30 -35.71
CA ALA A 64 -17.51 -11.40 -34.71
C ALA A 64 -17.95 -10.71 -33.41
N TRP A 65 -17.66 -11.36 -32.28
CA TRP A 65 -17.83 -10.76 -30.97
C TRP A 65 -16.81 -11.31 -29.99
N THR A 66 -16.61 -10.60 -28.89
CA THR A 66 -15.81 -11.04 -27.75
C THR A 66 -16.72 -11.41 -26.58
N LYS A 67 -16.28 -12.37 -25.78
CA LYS A 67 -16.86 -12.70 -24.47
C LYS A 67 -15.81 -12.45 -23.41
N LYS A 68 -16.24 -11.94 -22.25
CA LYS A 68 -15.40 -11.86 -21.06
C LYS A 68 -15.78 -13.01 -20.15
N GLU A 69 -14.85 -13.93 -19.95
CA GLU A 69 -15.05 -15.14 -19.16
C GLU A 69 -14.18 -15.09 -17.89
N PRO A 70 -14.64 -15.65 -16.76
CA PRO A 70 -13.82 -15.78 -15.57
C PRO A 70 -12.55 -16.55 -15.89
N VAL A 71 -11.43 -16.12 -15.29
CA VAL A 71 -10.15 -16.79 -15.51
C VAL A 71 -10.09 -18.17 -14.83
N GLY A 72 -10.95 -18.43 -13.85
CA GLY A 72 -10.96 -19.64 -13.03
C GLY A 72 -10.56 -19.34 -11.59
N VAL A 73 -9.74 -20.20 -10.97
CA VAL A 73 -9.30 -20.02 -9.58
C VAL A 73 -8.22 -18.94 -9.50
N VAL A 74 -8.45 -17.95 -8.63
CA VAL A 74 -7.49 -16.89 -8.32
C VAL A 74 -6.80 -17.17 -7.00
N ALA A 75 -5.47 -17.02 -6.94
CA ALA A 75 -4.71 -16.93 -5.70
C ALA A 75 -4.47 -15.46 -5.34
N GLY A 76 -4.95 -15.03 -4.18
CA GLY A 76 -4.66 -13.71 -3.62
C GLY A 76 -3.60 -13.82 -2.54
N ILE A 77 -2.50 -13.08 -2.63
CA ILE A 77 -1.50 -12.96 -1.55
C ILE A 77 -1.44 -11.49 -1.15
N VAL A 78 -1.70 -11.19 0.13
CA VAL A 78 -1.86 -9.80 0.60
C VAL A 78 -0.88 -9.45 1.73
N PRO A 79 -0.45 -8.18 1.81
CA PRO A 79 0.47 -7.71 2.83
C PRO A 79 -0.25 -7.48 4.15
N TRP A 80 0.51 -7.01 5.14
CA TRP A 80 0.07 -6.79 6.51
C TRP A 80 -0.34 -5.35 6.83
N ASN A 81 -0.17 -4.41 5.91
CA ASN A 81 -0.25 -2.99 6.22
C ASN A 81 -1.68 -2.43 6.11
N PHE A 82 -2.43 -2.89 5.10
CA PHE A 82 -3.89 -2.79 5.09
C PHE A 82 -4.59 -4.15 4.84
N PRO A 83 -4.55 -5.08 5.80
CA PRO A 83 -5.03 -6.46 5.71
C PRO A 83 -6.44 -6.61 5.13
N LEU A 84 -7.44 -5.98 5.74
CA LEU A 84 -8.82 -6.07 5.30
C LEU A 84 -9.01 -5.43 3.92
N MET A 85 -8.58 -4.17 3.76
CA MET A 85 -8.81 -3.39 2.55
C MET A 85 -8.11 -3.99 1.32
N ILE A 86 -6.80 -4.29 1.42
CA ILE A 86 -6.07 -4.90 0.30
C ILE A 86 -6.57 -6.34 0.07
N GLY A 87 -6.98 -7.04 1.13
CA GLY A 87 -7.72 -8.29 1.05
C GLY A 87 -8.91 -8.20 0.10
N MET A 88 -9.83 -7.28 0.40
CA MET A 88 -11.07 -7.11 -0.34
C MET A 88 -10.86 -6.47 -1.72
N TRP A 89 -9.80 -5.70 -1.93
CA TRP A 89 -9.37 -5.26 -3.27
C TRP A 89 -9.07 -6.44 -4.21
N LYS A 90 -8.67 -7.61 -3.68
CA LYS A 90 -8.46 -8.81 -4.49
C LYS A 90 -9.71 -9.68 -4.56
N VAL A 91 -10.40 -9.88 -3.43
CA VAL A 91 -11.58 -10.76 -3.35
C VAL A 91 -12.72 -10.24 -4.22
N MET A 92 -13.14 -8.98 -4.03
CA MET A 92 -14.34 -8.47 -4.69
C MET A 92 -14.28 -8.51 -6.22
N PRO A 93 -13.22 -8.04 -6.91
CA PRO A 93 -13.19 -8.10 -8.37
C PRO A 93 -13.05 -9.53 -8.90
N ALA A 94 -12.42 -10.45 -8.15
CA ALA A 94 -12.38 -11.87 -8.53
C ALA A 94 -13.80 -12.47 -8.52
N LEU A 95 -14.53 -12.28 -7.42
CA LEU A 95 -15.90 -12.77 -7.29
C LEU A 95 -16.84 -12.09 -8.32
N ALA A 96 -16.70 -10.79 -8.52
CA ALA A 96 -17.54 -10.07 -9.48
C ALA A 96 -17.30 -10.48 -10.94
N ALA A 97 -16.09 -10.95 -11.26
CA ALA A 97 -15.77 -11.53 -12.55
C ALA A 97 -16.25 -12.98 -12.71
N GLY A 98 -16.81 -13.60 -11.67
CA GLY A 98 -17.25 -15.00 -11.66
C GLY A 98 -16.14 -16.01 -11.33
N CYS A 99 -15.04 -15.56 -10.72
CA CYS A 99 -13.95 -16.43 -10.29
C CYS A 99 -14.20 -16.94 -8.86
N SER A 100 -13.59 -18.07 -8.49
CA SER A 100 -13.35 -18.41 -7.08
C SER A 100 -11.97 -17.90 -6.66
N ILE A 101 -11.77 -17.68 -5.36
CA ILE A 101 -10.51 -17.16 -4.83
C ILE A 101 -10.07 -17.90 -3.56
N VAL A 102 -8.76 -18.18 -3.51
CA VAL A 102 -8.04 -18.58 -2.30
C VAL A 102 -7.15 -17.41 -1.91
N ILE A 103 -7.41 -16.77 -0.77
CA ILE A 103 -6.62 -15.66 -0.27
C ILE A 103 -5.73 -16.10 0.89
N LYS A 104 -4.47 -15.66 0.86
CA LYS A 104 -3.49 -15.82 1.94
C LYS A 104 -3.14 -14.46 2.53
N PRO A 105 -3.69 -14.09 3.71
CA PRO A 105 -3.22 -12.93 4.45
C PRO A 105 -1.77 -13.09 4.90
N SER A 106 -1.11 -11.97 5.22
CA SER A 106 0.16 -12.02 5.94
C SER A 106 0.00 -12.82 7.24
N GLU A 107 1.00 -13.63 7.56
CA GLU A 107 1.09 -14.34 8.84
C GLU A 107 1.06 -13.41 10.06
N THR A 108 1.39 -12.13 9.87
CA THR A 108 1.36 -11.11 10.94
C THR A 108 -0.05 -10.60 11.23
N THR A 109 -0.93 -10.58 10.22
CA THR A 109 -2.26 -9.95 10.33
C THR A 109 -3.33 -10.78 9.59
N PRO A 110 -3.67 -11.98 10.09
CA PRO A 110 -4.64 -12.85 9.44
C PRO A 110 -6.09 -12.64 9.90
N LEU A 111 -6.34 -11.92 11.01
CA LEU A 111 -7.58 -12.07 11.76
C LEU A 111 -8.78 -11.48 11.04
N THR A 112 -8.68 -10.28 10.49
CA THR A 112 -9.82 -9.67 9.79
C THR A 112 -10.26 -10.48 8.57
N LEU A 113 -9.35 -11.04 7.77
CA LEU A 113 -9.75 -11.86 6.62
C LEU A 113 -10.38 -13.20 7.03
N LEU A 114 -9.94 -13.81 8.13
CA LEU A 114 -10.63 -14.97 8.70
C LEU A 114 -12.06 -14.60 9.13
N ARG A 115 -12.22 -13.44 9.79
CA ARG A 115 -13.54 -12.95 10.17
C ARG A 115 -14.44 -12.66 8.96
N VAL A 116 -13.88 -12.12 7.86
CA VAL A 116 -14.61 -11.95 6.61
C VAL A 116 -15.09 -13.29 6.05
N ALA A 117 -14.32 -14.38 6.17
CA ALA A 117 -14.74 -15.71 5.72
C ALA A 117 -15.99 -16.20 6.45
N GLU A 118 -16.03 -16.04 7.78
CA GLU A 118 -17.21 -16.37 8.58
C GLU A 118 -18.44 -15.56 8.14
N LEU A 119 -18.25 -14.26 7.92
CA LEU A 119 -19.31 -13.36 7.46
C LEU A 119 -19.77 -13.68 6.03
N ALA A 120 -18.87 -14.16 5.17
CA ALA A 120 -19.19 -14.59 3.82
C ALA A 120 -20.08 -15.84 3.83
N THR A 121 -19.77 -16.82 4.70
CA THR A 121 -20.64 -18.00 4.91
C THR A 121 -22.03 -17.57 5.39
N GLN A 122 -22.12 -16.67 6.36
CA GLN A 122 -23.41 -16.14 6.85
C GLN A 122 -24.20 -15.39 5.77
N ALA A 123 -23.50 -14.69 4.87
CA ALA A 123 -24.10 -14.00 3.74
C ALA A 123 -24.56 -14.93 2.60
N GLY A 124 -24.31 -16.25 2.71
CA GLY A 124 -24.71 -17.24 1.70
C GLY A 124 -23.76 -17.33 0.51
N VAL A 125 -22.49 -16.90 0.65
CA VAL A 125 -21.48 -17.18 -0.37
C VAL A 125 -21.29 -18.70 -0.46
N PRO A 126 -21.40 -19.31 -1.65
CA PRO A 126 -21.31 -20.76 -1.78
C PRO A 126 -19.96 -21.31 -1.32
N ASP A 127 -19.97 -22.52 -0.75
CA ASP A 127 -18.77 -23.20 -0.28
C ASP A 127 -17.72 -23.31 -1.41
N GLY A 128 -16.46 -23.02 -1.06
CA GLY A 128 -15.33 -23.07 -1.99
C GLY A 128 -15.19 -21.85 -2.92
N VAL A 129 -16.16 -20.93 -2.97
CA VAL A 129 -16.04 -19.70 -3.77
C VAL A 129 -15.04 -18.72 -3.16
N PHE A 130 -15.02 -18.59 -1.84
CA PHE A 130 -14.08 -17.77 -1.09
C PHE A 130 -13.41 -18.62 -0.01
N ASN A 131 -12.08 -18.74 -0.07
CA ASN A 131 -11.29 -19.52 0.88
C ASN A 131 -10.19 -18.65 1.46
N VAL A 132 -9.94 -18.75 2.75
CA VAL A 132 -8.84 -18.08 3.44
C VAL A 132 -7.89 -19.14 3.98
N VAL A 133 -6.60 -19.03 3.66
CA VAL A 133 -5.56 -19.93 4.17
C VAL A 133 -4.47 -19.13 4.87
N THR A 134 -4.10 -19.54 6.08
CA THR A 134 -3.03 -18.88 6.87
C THR A 134 -1.77 -19.73 6.87
N GLY A 135 -0.62 -19.08 7.04
CA GLY A 135 0.68 -19.74 7.06
C GLY A 135 1.77 -18.83 6.50
N SER A 136 3.03 -19.27 6.55
CA SER A 136 4.16 -18.44 6.11
C SER A 136 4.15 -18.16 4.61
N GLY A 137 4.80 -17.06 4.20
CA GLY A 137 5.00 -16.76 2.77
C GLY A 137 5.76 -17.86 2.04
N ALA A 138 6.84 -18.36 2.65
CA ALA A 138 7.71 -19.38 2.06
C ALA A 138 7.07 -20.77 1.97
N GLY A 139 6.14 -21.10 2.87
CA GLY A 139 5.40 -22.37 2.85
C GLY A 139 4.11 -22.24 2.06
N CYS A 140 3.09 -21.66 2.70
CA CYS A 140 1.74 -21.57 2.14
C CYS A 140 1.67 -20.69 0.89
N GLY A 141 2.34 -19.54 0.88
CA GLY A 141 2.33 -18.62 -0.26
C GLY A 141 3.00 -19.21 -1.50
N ALA A 142 4.19 -19.81 -1.34
CA ALA A 142 4.91 -20.46 -2.42
C ALA A 142 4.12 -21.65 -2.99
N ALA A 143 3.56 -22.51 -2.14
CA ALA A 143 2.72 -23.64 -2.57
C ALA A 143 1.49 -23.17 -3.35
N LEU A 144 0.79 -22.15 -2.86
CA LEU A 144 -0.41 -21.62 -3.51
C LEU A 144 -0.10 -20.99 -4.87
N THR A 145 0.98 -20.21 -4.98
CA THR A 145 1.36 -19.54 -6.24
C THR A 145 1.89 -20.48 -7.31
N ALA A 146 2.46 -21.63 -6.91
CA ALA A 146 2.88 -22.70 -7.81
C ALA A 146 1.77 -23.70 -8.15
N HIS A 147 0.60 -23.61 -7.50
CA HIS A 147 -0.41 -24.65 -7.54
C HIS A 147 -1.00 -24.83 -8.95
N PRO A 148 -1.17 -26.08 -9.44
CA PRO A 148 -1.50 -26.30 -10.84
C PRO A 148 -2.87 -25.80 -11.30
N GLN A 149 -3.81 -25.72 -10.38
CA GLN A 149 -5.18 -25.29 -10.67
C GLN A 149 -5.39 -23.79 -10.52
N VAL A 150 -4.38 -23.03 -10.10
CA VAL A 150 -4.46 -21.57 -10.02
C VAL A 150 -4.25 -20.98 -11.40
N ALA A 151 -5.27 -20.30 -11.92
CA ALA A 151 -5.25 -19.69 -13.25
C ALA A 151 -4.72 -18.25 -13.23
N LYS A 152 -4.76 -17.60 -12.07
CA LYS A 152 -4.25 -16.24 -11.86
C LYS A 152 -3.72 -16.04 -10.44
N VAL A 153 -2.58 -15.37 -10.32
CA VAL A 153 -2.07 -14.85 -9.05
C VAL A 153 -2.25 -13.33 -9.01
N SER A 154 -2.77 -12.83 -7.89
CA SER A 154 -2.80 -11.41 -7.55
C SER A 154 -1.99 -11.21 -6.27
N PHE A 155 -0.82 -10.62 -6.40
CA PHE A 155 0.13 -10.43 -5.30
C PHE A 155 0.28 -8.95 -4.98
N THR A 156 0.32 -8.63 -3.69
CA THR A 156 0.76 -7.33 -3.20
C THR A 156 1.81 -7.55 -2.11
N GLY A 157 2.98 -6.91 -2.23
CA GLY A 157 4.07 -7.06 -1.27
C GLY A 157 5.43 -6.65 -1.84
N SER A 158 6.51 -7.23 -1.34
CA SER A 158 7.87 -6.82 -1.74
C SER A 158 8.19 -7.13 -3.21
N THR A 159 9.02 -6.28 -3.82
CA THR A 159 9.53 -6.49 -5.18
C THR A 159 10.31 -7.80 -5.32
N ALA A 160 11.04 -8.21 -4.29
CA ALA A 160 11.81 -9.46 -4.30
C ALA A 160 10.89 -10.68 -4.41
N THR A 161 9.84 -10.73 -3.58
CA THR A 161 8.83 -11.80 -3.61
C THR A 161 8.01 -11.76 -4.91
N GLY A 162 7.63 -10.58 -5.38
CA GLY A 162 6.92 -10.43 -6.66
C GLY A 162 7.70 -11.02 -7.84
N LYS A 163 9.03 -10.79 -7.89
CA LYS A 163 9.91 -11.40 -8.90
C LYS A 163 9.98 -12.92 -8.78
N GLN A 164 9.96 -13.48 -7.57
CA GLN A 164 9.92 -14.93 -7.38
C GLN A 164 8.60 -15.52 -7.91
N ILE A 165 7.48 -14.92 -7.56
CA ILE A 165 6.15 -15.33 -8.04
C ILE A 165 6.07 -15.25 -9.57
N ALA A 166 6.60 -14.18 -10.19
CA ALA A 166 6.61 -14.05 -11.64
C ALA A 166 7.39 -15.17 -12.33
N ARG A 167 8.53 -15.59 -11.77
CA ARG A 167 9.32 -16.70 -12.31
C ARG A 167 8.56 -18.02 -12.22
N VAL A 168 7.97 -18.32 -11.07
CA VAL A 168 7.15 -19.54 -10.88
C VAL A 168 5.94 -19.54 -11.81
N ALA A 169 5.29 -18.38 -11.98
CA ALA A 169 4.13 -18.27 -12.86
C ALA A 169 4.48 -18.47 -14.35
N ALA A 170 5.71 -18.14 -14.76
CA ALA A 170 6.17 -18.28 -16.14
C ALA A 170 6.16 -19.74 -16.61
N ASP A 171 6.49 -20.69 -15.73
CA ASP A 171 6.53 -22.12 -16.04
C ASP A 171 5.18 -22.67 -16.55
N ARG A 172 4.08 -22.00 -16.17
CA ARG A 172 2.71 -22.41 -16.49
C ARG A 172 1.91 -21.37 -17.27
N LEU A 173 2.54 -20.24 -17.60
CA LEU A 173 1.87 -19.05 -18.13
C LEU A 173 0.69 -18.59 -17.24
N THR A 174 0.80 -18.78 -15.93
CA THR A 174 -0.20 -18.30 -14.96
C THR A 174 -0.24 -16.78 -15.01
N ARG A 175 -1.43 -16.20 -15.12
CA ARG A 175 -1.57 -14.73 -15.20
C ARG A 175 -1.18 -14.10 -13.86
N VAL A 176 -0.36 -13.05 -13.88
CA VAL A 176 0.05 -12.35 -12.65
C VAL A 176 -0.39 -10.89 -12.66
N THR A 177 -0.78 -10.38 -11.51
CA THR A 177 -0.85 -8.94 -11.20
C THR A 177 0.00 -8.71 -9.96
N LEU A 178 0.95 -7.79 -10.05
CA LEU A 178 1.97 -7.56 -9.04
C LEU A 178 1.94 -6.08 -8.62
N GLU A 179 1.45 -5.82 -7.41
CA GLU A 179 1.57 -4.51 -6.75
C GLU A 179 2.76 -4.56 -5.79
N LEU A 180 3.81 -3.81 -6.10
CA LEU A 180 5.12 -3.96 -5.46
C LEU A 180 5.49 -2.71 -4.64
N GLY A 181 6.72 -2.70 -4.12
CA GLY A 181 7.23 -1.58 -3.31
C GLY A 181 7.41 -0.28 -4.10
N GLY A 182 7.34 0.84 -3.39
CA GLY A 182 7.50 2.18 -3.95
C GLY A 182 8.39 3.09 -3.09
N LYS A 183 9.16 3.97 -3.73
CA LYS A 183 9.84 5.10 -3.07
C LYS A 183 9.31 6.40 -3.66
N ASN A 184 8.06 6.72 -3.34
CA ASN A 184 7.29 7.72 -4.07
C ASN A 184 7.80 9.14 -3.75
N PRO A 185 8.07 9.96 -4.78
CA PRO A 185 8.43 11.36 -4.61
C PRO A 185 7.18 12.25 -4.55
N ALA A 186 7.18 13.24 -3.66
CA ALA A 186 6.34 14.42 -3.73
C ALA A 186 7.20 15.60 -4.21
N ILE A 187 6.72 16.37 -5.18
CA ILE A 187 7.44 17.53 -5.73
C ILE A 187 6.64 18.80 -5.42
N VAL A 188 7.26 19.71 -4.68
CA VAL A 188 6.69 20.98 -4.23
C VAL A 188 7.35 22.12 -5.00
N LEU A 189 6.54 22.82 -5.80
CA LEU A 189 6.96 23.98 -6.57
C LEU A 189 6.80 25.27 -5.74
N LYS A 190 7.54 26.33 -6.10
CA LYS A 190 7.60 27.59 -5.34
C LYS A 190 6.27 28.33 -5.17
N ASP A 191 5.30 28.03 -6.02
CA ASP A 191 3.97 28.64 -6.02
C ASP A 191 2.94 27.83 -5.22
N ALA A 192 3.36 26.71 -4.62
CA ALA A 192 2.52 25.92 -3.74
C ALA A 192 2.24 26.67 -2.43
N ASP A 193 1.00 26.56 -1.95
CA ASP A 193 0.60 27.07 -0.63
C ASP A 193 1.33 26.27 0.47
N PRO A 194 2.15 26.92 1.33
CA PRO A 194 2.94 26.19 2.31
C PRO A 194 2.10 25.40 3.33
N GLN A 195 0.95 25.92 3.73
CA GLN A 195 0.10 25.26 4.71
C GLN A 195 -0.51 23.99 4.14
N TRP A 196 -1.04 24.07 2.91
CA TRP A 196 -1.61 22.90 2.22
C TRP A 196 -0.55 21.82 1.98
N VAL A 197 0.68 22.23 1.65
CA VAL A 197 1.81 21.32 1.48
C VAL A 197 2.12 20.59 2.79
N ILE A 198 2.19 21.31 3.92
CA ILE A 198 2.48 20.71 5.23
C ILE A 198 1.38 19.71 5.59
N GLU A 199 0.11 20.11 5.56
CA GLU A 199 -1.02 19.24 5.90
C GLU A 199 -1.09 17.99 5.01
N GLY A 200 -0.95 18.20 3.70
CA GLY A 200 -1.01 17.13 2.70
C GLY A 200 0.14 16.13 2.82
N LEU A 201 1.38 16.61 3.01
CA LEU A 201 2.55 15.74 3.11
C LEU A 201 2.70 15.12 4.50
N MET A 202 2.22 15.75 5.57
CA MET A 202 2.09 15.10 6.87
C MET A 202 1.15 13.91 6.76
N THR A 203 -0.02 14.08 6.13
CA THR A 203 -0.93 12.96 5.87
C THR A 203 -0.28 11.92 4.97
N GLY A 204 0.30 12.32 3.83
CA GLY A 204 0.87 11.40 2.84
C GLY A 204 2.10 10.62 3.32
N SER A 205 2.84 11.12 4.31
CA SER A 205 4.09 10.49 4.79
C SER A 205 3.88 9.71 6.09
N PHE A 206 2.96 10.15 6.97
CA PHE A 206 2.79 9.59 8.30
C PHE A 206 1.50 8.77 8.50
N LEU A 207 0.56 8.79 7.54
CA LEU A 207 -0.63 7.92 7.57
C LEU A 207 -0.21 6.46 7.79
N ASN A 208 -0.89 5.77 8.70
CA ASN A 208 -0.59 4.38 9.06
C ASN A 208 0.89 4.14 9.43
N GLN A 209 1.50 5.14 10.06
CA GLN A 209 2.92 5.15 10.40
C GLN A 209 3.81 4.96 9.17
N GLY A 210 3.40 5.54 8.03
CA GLY A 210 4.04 5.40 6.72
C GLY A 210 4.17 3.96 6.21
N GLN A 211 3.43 3.01 6.79
CA GLN A 211 3.27 1.65 6.31
C GLN A 211 2.28 1.64 5.12
N VAL A 212 2.59 2.40 4.08
CA VAL A 212 1.76 2.62 2.90
C VAL A 212 2.64 2.54 1.66
N CYS A 213 2.29 1.69 0.70
CA CYS A 213 3.06 1.53 -0.55
C CYS A 213 3.13 2.79 -1.40
N ALA A 214 2.14 3.67 -1.25
CA ALA A 214 2.04 4.97 -1.89
C ALA A 214 2.52 6.14 -1.01
N ALA A 215 3.14 5.88 0.15
CA ALA A 215 3.62 6.94 1.05
C ALA A 215 4.59 7.89 0.33
N SER A 216 4.46 9.18 0.62
CA SER A 216 5.35 10.24 0.15
C SER A 216 6.68 10.20 0.90
N SER A 217 7.48 9.17 0.62
CA SER A 217 8.73 8.91 1.34
C SER A 217 9.90 9.83 0.96
N ARG A 218 9.78 10.61 -0.12
CA ARG A 218 10.75 11.63 -0.55
C ARG A 218 10.03 12.91 -0.91
N ILE A 219 10.53 14.05 -0.47
CA ILE A 219 9.87 15.35 -0.60
C ILE A 219 10.88 16.34 -1.22
N TYR A 220 10.64 16.69 -2.48
CA TYR A 220 11.48 17.59 -3.25
C TYR A 220 10.88 18.98 -3.13
N ILE A 221 11.61 19.94 -2.57
CA ILE A 221 11.10 21.30 -2.35
C ILE A 221 11.91 22.31 -3.15
N GLU A 222 11.22 23.19 -3.88
CA GLU A 222 11.85 24.33 -4.55
C GLU A 222 12.44 25.31 -3.53
N ALA A 223 13.68 25.76 -3.78
CA ALA A 223 14.50 26.58 -2.88
C ALA A 223 13.78 27.65 -2.04
N PRO A 224 12.90 28.50 -2.62
CA PRO A 224 12.28 29.59 -1.88
C PRO A 224 11.35 29.13 -0.76
N LEU A 225 10.83 27.90 -0.83
CA LEU A 225 9.93 27.33 0.17
C LEU A 225 10.63 26.40 1.16
N PHE A 226 11.90 26.05 0.92
CA PHE A 226 12.60 25.00 1.67
C PHE A 226 12.61 25.26 3.18
N ASP A 227 13.17 26.39 3.61
CA ASP A 227 13.34 26.69 5.04
C ASP A 227 11.97 26.84 5.75
N THR A 228 11.01 27.48 5.08
CA THR A 228 9.64 27.66 5.58
C THR A 228 8.94 26.32 5.80
N LEU A 229 9.02 25.42 4.82
CA LEU A 229 8.37 24.11 4.89
C LEU A 229 9.06 23.18 5.88
N VAL A 230 10.40 23.14 5.92
CA VAL A 230 11.14 22.31 6.90
C VAL A 230 10.78 22.71 8.33
N SER A 231 10.73 24.01 8.63
CA SER A 231 10.31 24.51 9.95
C SER A 231 8.86 24.15 10.27
N GLY A 232 7.95 24.29 9.30
CA GLY A 232 6.55 23.89 9.47
C GLY A 232 6.38 22.39 9.70
N PHE A 233 7.13 21.57 8.97
CA PHE A 233 7.16 20.12 9.16
C PHE A 233 7.74 19.72 10.52
N GLU A 234 8.79 20.39 10.98
CA GLU A 234 9.36 20.17 12.30
C GLU A 234 8.33 20.39 13.41
N GLN A 235 7.60 21.51 13.34
CA GLN A 235 6.55 21.81 14.31
C GLN A 235 5.45 20.76 14.28
N ALA A 236 4.98 20.40 13.07
CA ALA A 236 3.97 19.37 12.88
C ALA A 236 4.40 18.01 13.46
N VAL A 237 5.59 17.52 13.11
CA VAL A 237 6.14 16.25 13.60
C VAL A 237 6.29 16.25 15.13
N LYS A 238 6.78 17.34 15.72
CA LYS A 238 6.95 17.45 17.18
C LYS A 238 5.62 17.50 17.92
N SER A 239 4.55 17.98 17.28
CA SER A 239 3.20 18.03 17.86
C SER A 239 2.47 16.68 17.89
N LEU A 240 2.95 15.68 17.12
CA LEU A 240 2.23 14.42 16.96
C LEU A 240 2.20 13.63 18.28
N GLN A 241 1.00 13.25 18.71
CA GLN A 241 0.85 12.35 19.85
C GLN A 241 1.09 10.90 19.42
N VAL A 242 2.03 10.25 20.12
CA VAL A 242 2.36 8.84 19.90
C VAL A 242 1.72 7.99 21.00
N GLY A 243 1.02 6.92 20.64
CA GLY A 243 0.29 6.07 21.58
C GLY A 243 -0.33 4.82 20.95
N PRO A 244 -0.95 3.93 21.75
CA PRO A 244 -1.57 2.70 21.24
C PRO A 244 -2.70 2.99 20.24
N GLY A 245 -2.92 2.09 19.28
CA GLY A 245 -3.92 2.28 18.21
C GLY A 245 -5.36 2.48 18.68
N MET A 246 -5.72 1.92 19.84
CA MET A 246 -7.05 2.10 20.45
C MET A 246 -7.25 3.46 21.13
N GLN A 247 -6.19 4.22 21.35
CA GLN A 247 -6.29 5.57 21.88
C GLN A 247 -6.63 6.55 20.76
N GLU A 248 -7.84 7.11 20.77
CA GLU A 248 -8.35 7.96 19.68
C GLU A 248 -7.54 9.25 19.47
N THR A 249 -6.86 9.75 20.50
CA THR A 249 -6.03 10.96 20.40
C THR A 249 -4.62 10.67 19.83
N ALA A 250 -4.20 9.42 19.76
CA ALA A 250 -2.88 9.05 19.24
C ALA A 250 -2.87 9.07 17.71
N GLN A 251 -2.00 9.90 17.13
CA GLN A 251 -1.85 10.07 15.69
C GLN A 251 -0.77 9.15 15.11
N ILE A 252 0.21 8.77 15.93
CA ILE A 252 1.25 7.81 15.58
C ILE A 252 1.13 6.62 16.54
N ASN A 253 1.15 5.42 15.98
CA ASN A 253 0.93 4.17 16.70
C ASN A 253 2.15 3.25 16.51
N PRO A 254 2.21 2.06 17.12
CA PRO A 254 3.32 1.16 16.89
C PRO A 254 3.29 0.62 15.45
N VAL A 255 4.47 0.26 14.94
CA VAL A 255 4.55 -0.50 13.70
C VAL A 255 4.18 -1.97 13.94
N VAL A 256 3.88 -2.69 12.85
CA VAL A 256 3.24 -4.01 12.92
C VAL A 256 4.01 -5.08 13.71
N SER A 257 5.34 -4.99 13.78
CA SER A 257 6.16 -6.04 14.39
C SER A 257 7.53 -5.54 14.85
N ARG A 258 8.16 -6.31 15.76
CA ARG A 258 9.55 -6.12 16.17
C ARG A 258 10.50 -6.10 14.97
N ALA A 259 10.39 -7.09 14.08
CA ALA A 259 11.27 -7.20 12.92
C ALA A 259 11.19 -5.95 12.01
N HIS A 260 9.99 -5.37 11.85
CA HIS A 260 9.83 -4.13 11.11
C HIS A 260 10.39 -2.92 11.86
N CYS A 261 10.17 -2.85 13.18
CA CYS A 261 10.75 -1.83 14.04
C CYS A 261 12.29 -1.82 13.95
N ASP A 262 12.91 -2.99 14.09
CA ASP A 262 14.36 -3.17 14.03
C ASP A 262 14.91 -2.79 12.64
N LYS A 263 14.19 -3.16 11.56
CA LYS A 263 14.54 -2.76 10.19
C LYS A 263 14.61 -1.24 10.07
N VAL A 264 13.58 -0.53 10.51
CA VAL A 264 13.52 0.94 10.38
C VAL A 264 14.56 1.61 11.28
N ALA A 265 14.73 1.12 12.51
CA ALA A 265 15.76 1.62 13.42
C ALA A 265 17.15 1.53 12.80
N ALA A 266 17.46 0.46 12.06
CA ALA A 266 18.73 0.33 11.36
C ALA A 266 18.95 1.41 10.27
N TYR A 267 17.92 1.80 9.50
CA TYR A 267 18.05 2.91 8.53
C TYR A 267 18.28 4.25 9.22
N LEU A 268 17.58 4.51 10.33
CA LEU A 268 17.73 5.74 11.10
C LEU A 268 19.12 5.83 11.74
N GLU A 269 19.64 4.72 12.24
CA GLU A 269 20.98 4.65 12.82
C GLU A 269 22.06 4.85 11.75
N GLU A 270 21.91 4.25 10.56
CA GLU A 270 22.79 4.50 9.41
C GLU A 270 22.81 6.00 9.04
N ALA A 271 21.65 6.65 8.99
CA ALA A 271 21.53 8.08 8.73
C ALA A 271 22.28 8.91 9.78
N ARG A 272 22.13 8.56 11.06
CA ARG A 272 22.78 9.23 12.18
C ARG A 272 24.30 9.09 12.11
N GLN A 273 24.81 7.91 11.78
CA GLN A 273 26.24 7.64 11.62
C GLN A 273 26.85 8.44 10.47
N GLN A 274 26.09 8.64 9.40
CA GLN A 274 26.47 9.49 8.26
C GLN A 274 26.19 10.98 8.50
N LYS A 275 25.83 11.38 9.72
CA LYS A 275 25.59 12.77 10.14
C LYS A 275 24.48 13.46 9.33
N ALA A 276 23.50 12.69 8.85
CA ALA A 276 22.28 13.29 8.30
C ALA A 276 21.56 14.10 9.39
N GLU A 277 20.84 15.14 8.97
CA GLU A 277 20.03 15.94 9.88
C GLU A 277 18.69 15.24 10.11
N LEU A 278 18.39 14.91 11.36
CA LEU A 278 17.16 14.21 11.75
C LEU A 278 16.28 15.11 12.61
N ILE A 279 15.04 15.29 12.18
CA ILE A 279 13.99 15.96 12.95
C ILE A 279 13.02 14.89 13.45
N SER A 280 13.09 14.57 14.74
CA SER A 280 12.24 13.54 15.36
C SER A 280 11.22 14.15 16.32
N GLY A 281 10.02 13.59 16.32
CA GLY A 281 8.97 13.87 17.30
C GLY A 281 9.11 13.00 18.56
N SER A 282 8.01 12.82 19.28
CA SER A 282 7.97 11.98 20.49
C SER A 282 8.36 10.53 20.20
N ALA A 283 9.07 9.88 21.11
CA ALA A 283 9.41 8.45 20.98
C ALA A 283 8.23 7.53 21.28
N GLY A 284 7.16 8.06 21.88
CA GLY A 284 6.05 7.26 22.37
C GLY A 284 6.13 6.95 23.87
N PRO A 285 5.12 6.22 24.38
CA PRO A 285 5.08 5.84 25.78
C PRO A 285 6.23 4.89 26.13
N ASP A 286 6.74 4.99 27.36
CA ASP A 286 7.69 4.03 27.94
C ASP A 286 6.96 2.73 28.37
N ALA A 287 6.22 2.17 27.42
CA ALA A 287 5.40 0.98 27.57
C ALA A 287 5.81 -0.04 26.49
N GLY A 288 5.45 -1.31 26.70
CA GLY A 288 5.70 -2.35 25.70
C GLY A 288 5.05 -2.01 24.35
N GLY A 289 5.77 -2.27 23.26
CA GLY A 289 5.30 -2.01 21.90
C GLY A 289 6.47 -1.81 20.92
N TYR A 290 6.12 -1.60 19.65
CA TYR A 290 7.08 -1.41 18.56
C TYR A 290 6.96 0.02 18.01
N TYR A 291 7.32 1.00 18.84
CA TYR A 291 7.18 2.41 18.49
C TYR A 291 8.41 2.94 17.74
N ILE A 292 8.16 3.80 16.77
CA ILE A 292 9.19 4.54 16.04
C ILE A 292 8.81 6.02 16.12
N PRO A 293 9.71 6.90 16.60
CA PRO A 293 9.45 8.33 16.59
C PRO A 293 9.18 8.80 15.15
N PRO A 294 8.11 9.60 14.89
CA PRO A 294 7.92 10.19 13.58
C PRO A 294 9.15 11.04 13.26
N THR A 295 9.81 10.79 12.15
CA THR A 295 11.11 11.40 11.87
C THR A 295 11.22 11.85 10.42
N LEU A 296 11.79 13.03 10.22
CA LEU A 296 12.20 13.54 8.92
C LEU A 296 13.72 13.50 8.83
N VAL A 297 14.23 13.14 7.65
CA VAL A 297 15.67 13.21 7.36
C VAL A 297 15.88 14.31 6.35
N VAL A 298 16.52 15.40 6.76
CA VAL A 298 16.68 16.60 5.95
C VAL A 298 17.97 16.51 5.14
N ASN A 299 17.86 16.78 3.83
CA ASN A 299 18.96 16.73 2.87
C ASN A 299 19.85 15.47 3.00
N PRO A 300 19.28 14.24 2.98
CA PRO A 300 20.06 13.03 3.09
C PRO A 300 21.02 12.88 1.91
N ASP A 301 22.21 12.35 2.16
CA ASP A 301 23.15 12.00 1.09
C ASP A 301 22.52 10.94 0.17
N ALA A 302 22.62 11.14 -1.15
CA ALA A 302 22.02 10.24 -2.14
C ALA A 302 22.63 8.82 -2.14
N GLY A 303 23.76 8.60 -1.45
CA GLY A 303 24.39 7.32 -1.17
C GLY A 303 23.79 6.55 0.00
N LEU A 304 23.02 7.21 0.88
CA LEU A 304 22.31 6.54 1.96
C LEU A 304 21.28 5.56 1.43
N ARG A 305 21.14 4.41 2.10
CA ARG A 305 20.16 3.40 1.68
C ARG A 305 18.73 3.91 1.78
N LEU A 306 18.41 4.71 2.79
CA LEU A 306 17.07 5.30 2.93
C LEU A 306 16.66 6.10 1.68
N SER A 307 17.58 6.79 1.01
CA SER A 307 17.26 7.59 -0.18
C SER A 307 16.92 6.78 -1.43
N ARG A 308 17.18 5.46 -1.42
CA ARG A 308 17.00 4.56 -2.57
C ARG A 308 16.03 3.43 -2.29
N GLU A 309 16.01 2.94 -1.05
CA GLU A 309 15.26 1.76 -0.63
C GLU A 309 13.94 2.15 0.05
N GLU A 310 12.90 1.37 -0.20
CA GLU A 310 11.63 1.50 0.51
C GLU A 310 11.77 1.06 1.98
N VAL A 311 11.67 2.03 2.87
CA VAL A 311 11.79 1.81 4.32
C VAL A 311 10.47 1.36 4.93
N PHE A 312 9.35 1.98 4.51
CA PHE A 312 7.95 1.69 4.90
C PHE A 312 7.64 2.06 6.37
N TRP A 313 7.77 3.34 6.71
CA TRP A 313 7.92 3.83 8.09
C TRP A 313 7.40 5.26 8.25
N PRO A 314 7.18 5.75 9.50
CA PRO A 314 6.58 7.08 9.73
C PRO A 314 7.63 8.17 9.51
N GLY A 315 7.89 8.50 8.25
CA GLY A 315 8.86 9.52 7.90
C GLY A 315 8.89 9.88 6.43
N GLY A 316 9.47 11.04 6.16
CA GLY A 316 9.72 11.58 4.83
C GLY A 316 11.13 12.16 4.76
N GLU A 317 11.70 12.20 3.57
CA GLU A 317 13.02 12.76 3.30
C GLU A 317 12.85 14.06 2.52
N PRO A 318 12.79 15.24 3.16
CA PRO A 318 12.86 16.50 2.45
C PRO A 318 14.28 16.79 1.98
N GLY A 319 14.47 17.09 0.70
CA GLY A 319 15.80 17.48 0.21
C GLY A 319 15.87 18.38 -1.03
N ALA A 320 17.09 18.88 -1.24
CA ALA A 320 17.50 19.77 -2.34
C ALA A 320 18.89 19.40 -2.96
N SER A 321 18.98 18.99 -4.24
CA SER A 321 20.21 18.69 -5.05
C SER A 321 20.01 18.67 -6.62
N GLY A 322 20.71 19.40 -7.52
CA GLY A 322 20.22 19.69 -8.94
C GLY A 322 20.05 18.51 -9.95
N ARG A 323 19.53 18.58 -11.21
CA ARG A 323 19.17 19.61 -12.23
C ARG A 323 18.03 19.11 -13.16
N TRP A 324 17.09 19.98 -13.55
CA TRP A 324 16.27 19.83 -14.77
C TRP A 324 16.67 20.93 -15.76
N ARG A 325 16.88 20.60 -17.05
CA ARG A 325 17.34 21.56 -18.07
C ARG A 325 16.18 22.42 -18.59
N GLY A 326 15.84 23.47 -17.85
CA GLY A 326 15.11 24.64 -18.36
C GLY A 326 15.97 25.87 -18.11
N GLY A 327 16.28 26.63 -19.16
CA GLY A 327 17.27 27.71 -19.13
C GLY A 327 16.95 28.79 -18.08
N ALA A 328 17.86 28.97 -17.12
CA ALA A 328 17.89 30.13 -16.24
C ALA A 328 19.34 30.56 -15.98
N ALA A 329 19.55 31.88 -15.90
CA ALA A 329 20.84 32.57 -15.95
C ALA A 329 21.72 32.38 -14.69
N PRO A 330 23.05 32.62 -14.77
CA PRO A 330 23.99 32.39 -13.66
C PRO A 330 23.79 33.38 -12.52
N GLY A 331 23.61 32.89 -11.29
CA GLY A 331 23.63 33.72 -10.06
C GLY A 331 22.46 33.51 -9.10
N GLN A 332 21.35 32.92 -9.55
CA GLN A 332 20.30 32.44 -8.65
C GLN A 332 20.64 31.01 -8.20
N ARG A 333 20.85 30.80 -6.89
CA ARG A 333 20.87 29.45 -6.31
C ARG A 333 19.45 28.86 -6.42
N GLN A 334 19.11 28.30 -7.57
CA GLN A 334 17.95 27.44 -7.73
C GLN A 334 18.29 26.10 -7.09
N ARG A 335 17.89 25.93 -5.83
CA ARG A 335 18.02 24.72 -5.01
C ARG A 335 16.81 23.80 -5.30
N PHE A 336 17.08 22.57 -5.75
CA PHE A 336 16.12 21.47 -5.98
C PHE A 336 16.90 20.16 -5.96
N LEU A 337 16.25 19.04 -5.55
CA LEU A 337 16.44 17.54 -5.40
C LEU A 337 16.64 16.80 -4.03
N VAL A 338 15.75 15.80 -3.93
CA VAL A 338 15.75 14.48 -3.27
C VAL A 338 14.97 14.45 -2.00
#